data_AF-A0A9P5Y6T9-F1
#
_entry.id   AF-A0A9P5Y6T9-F1
#
_cell.length_a   1.000
_cell.length_b   1.000
_cell.length_c   1.000
_cell.angle_alpha   90.00
_cell.angle_beta   90.00
_cell.angle_gamma   90.00
#
_symmetry.space_group_name_H-M   'P 1'
#
loop_
_entity.id
_entity.type
_entity.pdbx_description
1 polymer ?
#
loop_
_entity_poly.entity_id
_entity_poly.type
_entity_poly.pdbx_seq_one_letter_code
_entity_poly.pdbx_strand_id
1 'polypeptide(L)'
;MRLLDTTTMNLVSFEGKVPTYAILSHTWEIEEVSFQDITVPNKVREMYGYKKIFGACDLARKDGFKYIWIDTCCINKESSAEFSEAINSMYNWYKDARICYAYLCDVPSEGNHRDPRSLFAMSRWFTRGWTLQELIAPERVIFYSRDWVDIGTKASLQDTISSVTGISPDIIVGGTILDSVPVAVRMSWAAKRDTTREEDIAYSLMGIFDIHMPLLYGERDKAFFRLQHEIIKKSTDHSIFAWATDSYRPQSMLAHSPKDFRKSGKQELERNTSLHHHEPWATHRTAPCQNSW
;
A
#
# COMPACT_ATOMS: atom_id res chain seq x y z
N MET A 1 19.32 -0.67 -8.15
CA MET A 1 18.01 -1.25 -8.57
C MET A 1 18.22 -2.22 -9.72
N ARG A 2 17.47 -3.32 -9.80
CA ARG A 2 17.52 -4.27 -10.91
C ARG A 2 16.20 -4.24 -11.68
N LEU A 3 16.26 -4.27 -13.01
CA LEU A 3 15.10 -4.26 -13.90
C LEU A 3 15.16 -5.44 -14.86
N LEU A 4 14.01 -5.89 -15.35
CA LEU A 4 13.89 -6.89 -16.39
C LEU A 4 13.82 -6.20 -17.76
N ASP A 5 14.69 -6.58 -18.69
CA ASP A 5 14.62 -6.14 -20.09
C ASP A 5 13.44 -6.83 -20.77
N THR A 6 12.50 -6.04 -21.30
CA THR A 6 11.21 -6.53 -21.82
C THR A 6 11.35 -7.33 -23.10
N THR A 7 12.51 -7.30 -23.77
CA THR A 7 12.75 -8.02 -25.03
C THR A 7 13.55 -9.29 -24.77
N THR A 8 14.66 -9.16 -24.05
CA THR A 8 15.59 -10.27 -23.81
C THR A 8 15.20 -11.12 -22.61
N MET A 9 14.33 -10.61 -21.73
CA MET A 9 13.95 -11.24 -20.46
C MET A 9 15.16 -11.45 -19.52
N ASN A 10 16.23 -10.69 -19.72
CA ASN A 10 17.40 -10.69 -18.86
C ASN A 10 17.29 -9.59 -17.81
N LEU A 11 17.81 -9.87 -16.61
CA LEU A 11 17.92 -8.87 -15.57
C LEU A 11 19.12 -7.94 -15.82
N VAL A 12 18.91 -6.64 -15.60
CA VAL A 12 19.93 -5.59 -15.75
C VAL A 12 20.00 -4.77 -14.46
N SER A 13 21.20 -4.65 -13.89
CA SER A 13 21.45 -3.87 -12.68
C SER A 13 21.83 -2.43 -13.03
N PHE A 14 21.25 -1.48 -12.30
CA PHE A 14 21.54 -0.05 -12.41
C PHE A 14 22.00 0.49 -11.06
N GLU A 15 23.23 1.00 -11.03
CA GLU A 15 23.83 1.75 -9.93
C GLU A 15 23.77 3.24 -10.28
N GLY A 16 23.02 4.04 -9.52
CA GLY A 16 22.82 5.46 -9.81
C GLY A 16 21.60 5.75 -10.69
N LYS A 17 21.82 6.27 -11.91
CA LYS A 17 20.71 6.74 -12.78
C LYS A 17 19.90 5.56 -13.33
N VAL A 18 18.73 5.34 -12.75
CA VAL A 18 17.76 4.35 -13.23
C VAL A 18 17.08 4.89 -14.51
N PRO A 19 17.00 4.10 -15.60
CA PRO A 19 16.28 4.51 -16.81
C PRO A 19 14.78 4.57 -16.55
N THR A 20 14.00 5.16 -17.46
CA THR A 20 12.53 5.07 -17.37
C THR A 20 12.07 3.61 -17.48
N TYR A 21 11.13 3.21 -16.64
CA TYR A 21 10.63 1.84 -16.55
C TYR A 21 9.13 1.81 -16.24
N ALA A 22 8.51 0.69 -16.60
CA ALA A 22 7.20 0.29 -16.10
C ALA A 22 7.37 -0.56 -14.83
N ILE A 23 6.32 -0.70 -14.01
CA ILE A 23 6.33 -1.57 -12.83
C ILE A 23 5.10 -2.48 -12.84
N LEU A 24 5.26 -3.74 -12.43
CA LEU A 24 4.16 -4.69 -12.28
C LEU A 24 3.76 -4.79 -10.81
N SER A 25 2.52 -4.41 -10.52
CA SER A 25 1.82 -4.76 -9.29
C SER A 25 0.99 -6.01 -9.53
N HIS A 26 1.15 -7.03 -8.68
CA HIS A 26 0.39 -8.25 -8.80
C HIS A 26 0.29 -8.96 -7.46
N THR A 27 -0.61 -9.94 -7.40
CA THR A 27 -0.75 -10.80 -6.22
C THR A 27 -0.09 -12.14 -6.51
N TRP A 28 0.78 -12.60 -5.61
CA TRP A 28 1.53 -13.84 -5.82
C TRP A 28 0.59 -15.05 -5.92
N GLU A 29 0.85 -15.91 -6.90
CA GLU A 29 0.17 -17.17 -7.15
C GLU A 29 1.08 -18.37 -6.85
N ILE A 30 0.65 -19.55 -7.29
CA ILE A 30 1.44 -20.77 -7.26
C ILE A 30 2.51 -20.66 -8.36
N GLU A 31 3.74 -21.08 -8.05
CA GLU A 31 4.87 -21.10 -9.00
C GLU A 31 5.26 -19.73 -9.58
N GLU A 32 5.38 -18.73 -8.71
CA GLU A 32 5.99 -17.45 -9.06
C GLU A 32 7.44 -17.63 -9.52
N VAL A 33 7.80 -16.92 -10.59
CA VAL A 33 9.17 -16.89 -11.09
C VAL A 33 10.02 -16.05 -10.15
N SER A 34 10.98 -16.70 -9.49
CA SER A 34 11.95 -16.03 -8.63
C SER A 34 13.11 -15.40 -9.43
N PHE A 35 13.98 -14.68 -8.73
CA PHE A 35 15.27 -14.22 -9.27
C PHE A 35 16.13 -15.38 -9.79
N GLN A 36 16.16 -16.50 -9.07
CA GLN A 36 16.91 -17.70 -9.43
C GLN A 36 16.30 -18.36 -10.67
N ASP A 37 14.98 -18.35 -10.81
CA ASP A 37 14.33 -18.97 -11.95
C ASP A 37 14.53 -18.16 -13.23
N ILE A 38 14.35 -16.82 -13.18
CA ILE A 38 14.47 -15.96 -14.38
C ILE A 38 15.90 -15.95 -14.96
N THR A 39 16.91 -16.25 -14.14
CA THR A 39 18.31 -16.37 -14.58
C THR A 39 18.64 -17.71 -15.24
N VAL A 40 17.68 -18.65 -15.29
CA VAL A 40 17.81 -19.97 -15.94
C VAL A 40 16.80 -20.10 -17.10
N PRO A 41 17.17 -19.65 -18.33
CA PRO A 41 16.20 -19.35 -19.40
C PRO A 41 15.34 -20.53 -19.88
N ASN A 42 15.83 -21.75 -19.79
CA ASN A 42 15.11 -22.92 -20.31
C ASN A 42 14.06 -23.45 -19.32
N LYS A 43 14.34 -23.36 -18.01
CA LYS A 43 13.43 -23.87 -16.96
C LYS A 43 12.27 -22.92 -16.72
N VAL A 44 12.52 -21.62 -16.78
CA VAL A 44 11.52 -20.60 -16.45
C VAL A 44 10.32 -20.62 -17.40
N ARG A 45 10.51 -20.99 -18.67
CA ARG A 45 9.46 -20.98 -19.71
C ARG A 45 8.32 -21.95 -19.44
N GLU A 46 8.57 -22.98 -18.63
CA GLU A 46 7.59 -24.01 -18.28
C GLU A 46 6.78 -23.63 -17.03
N MET A 47 7.21 -22.62 -16.27
CA MET A 47 6.57 -22.21 -15.03
C MET A 47 5.26 -21.46 -15.29
N TYR A 48 4.25 -21.71 -14.47
CA TYR A 48 2.96 -21.02 -14.58
C TYR A 48 3.11 -19.49 -14.46
N GLY A 49 3.90 -19.03 -13.49
CA GLY A 49 4.16 -17.60 -13.27
C GLY A 49 4.87 -16.90 -14.44
N TYR A 50 5.51 -17.64 -15.34
CA TYR A 50 6.21 -17.04 -16.49
C TYR A 50 5.26 -16.40 -17.49
N LYS A 51 4.04 -16.95 -17.69
CA LYS A 51 3.04 -16.36 -18.59
C LYS A 51 2.67 -14.94 -18.18
N LYS A 52 2.56 -14.71 -16.87
CA LYS A 52 2.28 -13.38 -16.30
C LYS A 52 3.45 -12.43 -16.51
N ILE A 53 4.70 -12.85 -16.25
CA ILE A 53 5.87 -12.00 -16.52
C ILE A 53 5.97 -11.67 -18.01
N PHE A 54 5.76 -12.66 -18.87
CA PHE A 54 5.78 -12.47 -20.31
C PHE A 54 4.70 -11.48 -20.77
N GLY A 55 3.46 -11.61 -20.29
CA GLY A 55 2.38 -10.67 -20.57
C GLY A 55 2.72 -9.25 -20.12
N ALA A 56 3.29 -9.09 -18.92
CA ALA A 56 3.72 -7.79 -18.41
C ALA A 56 4.83 -7.17 -19.27
N CYS A 57 5.82 -7.97 -19.69
CA CYS A 57 6.88 -7.52 -20.60
C CYS A 57 6.35 -7.15 -21.98
N ASP A 58 5.41 -7.92 -22.53
CA ASP A 58 4.81 -7.65 -23.81
C ASP A 58 4.02 -6.34 -23.79
N LEU A 59 3.23 -6.12 -22.74
CA LEU A 59 2.51 -4.88 -22.51
C LEU A 59 3.47 -3.70 -22.34
N ALA A 60 4.49 -3.83 -21.48
CA ALA A 60 5.50 -2.80 -21.29
C ALA A 60 6.18 -2.40 -22.61
N ARG A 61 6.51 -3.39 -23.45
CA ARG A 61 7.14 -3.16 -24.76
C ARG A 61 6.21 -2.43 -25.73
N LYS A 62 4.93 -2.79 -25.77
CA LYS A 62 3.89 -2.11 -26.58
C LYS A 62 3.74 -0.64 -26.18
N ASP A 63 3.86 -0.35 -24.89
CA ASP A 63 3.82 1.01 -24.35
C ASP A 63 5.17 1.75 -24.45
N GLY A 64 6.19 1.14 -25.08
CA GLY A 64 7.49 1.75 -25.35
C GLY A 64 8.53 1.63 -24.23
N PHE A 65 8.27 0.82 -23.21
CA PHE A 65 9.21 0.58 -22.11
C PHE A 65 10.16 -0.57 -22.44
N LYS A 66 11.46 -0.27 -22.44
CA LYS A 66 12.53 -1.28 -22.52
C LYS A 66 12.67 -2.08 -21.23
N TYR A 67 12.33 -1.48 -20.09
CA TYR A 67 12.55 -2.07 -18.78
C TYR A 67 11.25 -2.12 -17.97
N ILE A 68 11.07 -3.22 -17.24
CA ILE A 68 10.00 -3.39 -16.26
C ILE A 68 10.58 -3.87 -14.93
N TRP A 69 10.05 -3.37 -13.81
CA TRP A 69 10.35 -3.91 -12.49
C TRP A 69 9.23 -4.85 -12.03
N ILE A 70 9.63 -6.00 -11.47
CA ILE A 70 8.73 -7.03 -10.94
C ILE A 70 9.35 -7.59 -9.66
N ASP A 71 8.67 -7.45 -8.53
CA ASP A 71 9.18 -7.79 -7.19
C ASP A 71 9.63 -9.25 -7.05
N THR A 72 8.94 -10.18 -7.73
CA THR A 72 9.24 -11.61 -7.64
C THR A 72 10.59 -11.99 -8.23
N CYS A 73 10.99 -11.35 -9.33
CA CYS A 73 12.19 -11.73 -10.08
C CYS A 73 13.29 -10.65 -10.12
N CYS A 74 12.97 -9.39 -9.82
CA CYS A 74 13.97 -8.31 -9.79
C CYS A 74 14.72 -8.24 -8.45
N ILE A 75 14.14 -8.77 -7.37
CA ILE A 75 14.76 -8.81 -6.04
C ILE A 75 15.34 -10.20 -5.78
N ASN A 76 16.63 -10.28 -5.47
CA ASN A 76 17.20 -11.50 -4.91
C ASN A 76 16.85 -11.63 -3.43
N LYS A 77 15.79 -12.40 -3.15
CA LYS A 77 15.28 -12.63 -1.80
C LYS A 77 16.19 -13.51 -0.92
N GLU A 78 17.18 -14.18 -1.50
CA GLU A 78 18.19 -14.94 -0.74
C GLU A 78 19.29 -14.04 -0.17
N SER A 79 19.48 -12.84 -0.72
CA SER A 79 20.36 -11.82 -0.17
C SER A 79 19.60 -10.97 0.83
N SER A 80 19.84 -11.17 2.13
CA SER A 80 19.17 -10.41 3.19
C SER A 80 19.42 -8.90 3.08
N ALA A 81 20.61 -8.50 2.65
CA ALA A 81 20.96 -7.10 2.40
C ALA A 81 20.14 -6.51 1.25
N GLU A 82 20.10 -7.19 0.10
CA GLU A 82 19.33 -6.74 -1.07
C GLU A 82 17.83 -6.71 -0.77
N PHE A 83 17.32 -7.74 -0.09
CA PHE A 83 15.93 -7.81 0.30
C PHE A 83 15.54 -6.67 1.26
N SER A 84 16.37 -6.37 2.25
CA SER A 84 16.15 -5.25 3.17
C SER A 84 16.18 -3.90 2.45
N GLU A 85 17.15 -3.68 1.55
CA GLU A 85 17.22 -2.48 0.73
C GLU A 85 15.98 -2.33 -0.15
N ALA A 86 15.55 -3.42 -0.77
CA ALA A 86 14.40 -3.44 -1.66
C ALA A 86 13.10 -3.07 -0.96
N ILE A 87 12.83 -3.63 0.21
CA ILE A 87 11.62 -3.33 0.97
C ILE A 87 11.59 -1.87 1.43
N ASN A 88 12.74 -1.33 1.87
CA ASN A 88 12.85 0.09 2.25
C ASN A 88 12.71 1.02 1.03
N SER A 89 13.03 0.54 -0.17
CA SER A 89 12.99 1.33 -1.41
C SER A 89 11.69 1.17 -2.21
N MET A 90 10.86 0.18 -1.88
CA MET A 90 9.78 -0.28 -2.76
C MET A 90 8.76 0.82 -3.07
N TYR A 91 8.40 1.62 -2.07
CA TYR A 91 7.50 2.76 -2.26
C TYR A 91 8.04 3.74 -3.30
N ASN A 92 9.33 4.08 -3.22
CA ASN A 92 9.98 4.98 -4.17
C ASN A 92 10.08 4.36 -5.56
N TRP A 93 10.33 3.05 -5.66
CA TRP A 93 10.30 2.37 -6.96
C TRP A 93 8.91 2.39 -7.61
N TYR A 94 7.83 2.25 -6.82
CA TYR A 94 6.48 2.43 -7.35
C TYR A 94 6.18 3.89 -7.72
N LYS A 95 6.64 4.84 -6.90
CA LYS A 95 6.48 6.28 -7.15
C LYS A 95 7.19 6.76 -8.41
N ASP A 96 8.42 6.29 -8.63
CA ASP A 96 9.29 6.74 -9.72
C ASP A 96 9.02 5.98 -11.03
N ALA A 97 8.28 4.88 -10.99
CA ALA A 97 7.84 4.17 -12.19
C ALA A 97 6.94 5.06 -13.05
N ARG A 98 7.13 5.04 -14.37
CA ARG A 98 6.34 5.86 -15.29
C ARG A 98 4.88 5.40 -15.37
N ILE A 99 4.66 4.11 -15.17
CA ILE A 99 3.37 3.45 -15.19
C ILE A 99 3.43 2.18 -14.34
N CYS A 100 2.37 1.93 -13.57
CA CYS A 100 2.14 0.69 -12.84
C CYS A 100 1.03 -0.11 -13.55
N TYR A 101 1.35 -1.35 -13.91
CA TYR A 101 0.36 -2.32 -14.38
C TYR A 101 -0.10 -3.15 -13.19
N ALA A 102 -1.36 -3.03 -12.80
CA ALA A 102 -1.96 -3.85 -11.75
C ALA A 102 -2.66 -5.05 -12.40
N TYR A 103 -2.01 -6.22 -12.35
CA TYR A 103 -2.55 -7.45 -12.93
C TYR A 103 -3.44 -8.17 -11.92
N LEU A 104 -4.71 -8.36 -12.29
CA LEU A 104 -5.76 -8.96 -11.47
C LEU A 104 -6.14 -10.34 -12.01
N CYS A 105 -5.42 -11.37 -11.55
CA CYS A 105 -5.62 -12.76 -11.99
C CYS A 105 -7.01 -13.33 -11.67
N ASP A 106 -7.73 -12.74 -10.71
CA ASP A 106 -9.06 -13.16 -10.26
C ASP A 106 -10.20 -12.36 -10.90
N VAL A 107 -9.89 -11.42 -11.79
CA VAL A 107 -10.88 -10.56 -12.45
C VAL A 107 -10.99 -10.93 -13.93
N PRO A 108 -12.19 -11.25 -14.44
CA PRO A 108 -12.40 -11.49 -15.87
C PRO A 108 -12.33 -10.18 -16.67
N SER A 109 -12.08 -10.29 -17.98
CA SER A 109 -12.10 -9.12 -18.89
C SER A 109 -13.48 -8.48 -18.99
N GLU A 110 -14.53 -9.29 -19.04
CA GLU A 110 -15.91 -8.85 -19.18
C GLU A 110 -16.52 -8.41 -17.84
N GLY A 111 -17.48 -7.49 -17.91
CA GLY A 111 -18.28 -7.04 -16.76
C GLY A 111 -18.25 -5.53 -16.54
N ASN A 112 -19.16 -5.05 -15.69
CA ASN A 112 -19.17 -3.65 -15.27
C ASN A 112 -18.24 -3.46 -14.05
N HIS A 113 -16.96 -3.22 -14.32
CA HIS A 113 -15.93 -3.02 -13.28
C HIS A 113 -16.12 -1.75 -12.45
N ARG A 114 -17.07 -0.87 -12.82
CA ARG A 114 -17.44 0.31 -12.02
C ARG A 114 -18.45 0.01 -10.91
N ASP A 115 -19.15 -1.14 -10.97
CA ASP A 115 -20.07 -1.52 -9.89
C ASP A 115 -19.25 -1.83 -8.61
N PRO A 116 -19.58 -1.23 -7.45
CA PRO A 116 -18.96 -1.56 -6.16
C PRO A 116 -19.10 -3.03 -5.72
N ARG A 117 -19.95 -3.82 -6.40
CA ARG A 117 -20.13 -5.27 -6.21
C ARG A 117 -19.53 -6.10 -7.34
N SER A 118 -18.77 -5.49 -8.23
CA SER A 118 -18.08 -6.17 -9.32
C SER A 118 -16.98 -7.09 -8.82
N LEU A 119 -16.56 -8.04 -9.66
CA LEU A 119 -15.40 -8.89 -9.37
C LEU A 119 -14.11 -8.07 -9.24
N PHE A 120 -14.01 -6.93 -9.94
CA PHE A 120 -12.95 -5.95 -9.71
C PHE A 120 -12.94 -5.48 -8.25
N ALA A 121 -14.08 -5.01 -7.75
CA ALA A 121 -14.21 -4.52 -6.38
C ALA A 121 -13.95 -5.60 -5.31
N MET A 122 -14.21 -6.86 -5.65
CA MET A 122 -13.97 -8.02 -4.79
C MET A 122 -12.59 -8.66 -4.98
N SER A 123 -11.75 -8.12 -5.86
CA SER A 123 -10.44 -8.70 -6.16
C SER A 123 -9.58 -8.77 -4.90
N ARG A 124 -8.88 -9.90 -4.75
CA ARG A 124 -7.87 -10.13 -3.72
C ARG A 124 -6.77 -9.07 -3.74
N TRP A 125 -6.57 -8.39 -4.88
CA TRP A 125 -5.61 -7.29 -4.97
C TRP A 125 -5.93 -6.18 -3.96
N PHE A 126 -7.20 -5.88 -3.67
CA PHE A 126 -7.57 -4.86 -2.68
C PHE A 126 -7.41 -5.30 -1.22
N THR A 127 -7.16 -6.60 -0.98
CA THR A 127 -7.01 -7.16 0.38
C THR A 127 -5.56 -7.52 0.73
N ARG A 128 -4.60 -7.42 -0.20
CA ARG A 128 -3.19 -7.64 0.11
C ARG A 128 -2.57 -6.41 0.76
N GLY A 129 -1.74 -6.59 1.80
CA GLY A 129 -1.07 -5.46 2.48
C GLY A 129 -0.23 -4.58 1.54
N TRP A 130 0.67 -5.22 0.79
CA TRP A 130 1.62 -4.54 -0.10
C TRP A 130 0.97 -3.72 -1.21
N THR A 131 -0.16 -4.15 -1.78
CA THR A 131 -0.81 -3.44 -2.89
C THR A 131 -1.37 -2.07 -2.50
N LEU A 132 -1.41 -1.72 -1.20
CA LEU A 132 -1.78 -0.37 -0.77
C LEU A 132 -0.78 0.69 -1.27
N GLN A 133 0.52 0.46 -1.06
CA GLN A 133 1.53 1.39 -1.59
C GLN A 133 1.62 1.33 -3.11
N GLU A 134 1.31 0.18 -3.72
CA GLU A 134 1.29 0.00 -5.17
C GLU A 134 0.11 0.74 -5.83
N LEU A 135 -0.96 1.02 -5.07
CA LEU A 135 -2.07 1.88 -5.47
C LEU A 135 -1.73 3.37 -5.32
N ILE A 136 -1.14 3.73 -4.18
CA ILE A 136 -0.97 5.12 -3.75
C ILE A 136 0.27 5.76 -4.38
N ALA A 137 1.41 5.07 -4.37
CA ALA A 137 2.70 5.65 -4.74
C ALA A 137 2.79 6.03 -6.24
N PRO A 138 2.38 5.17 -7.20
CA PRO A 138 2.47 5.53 -8.61
C PRO A 138 1.47 6.62 -9.00
N GLU A 139 1.91 7.56 -9.83
CA GLU A 139 1.03 8.56 -10.44
C GLU A 139 -0.03 7.89 -11.34
N ARG A 140 0.39 6.92 -12.16
CA ARG A 140 -0.47 6.22 -13.11
C ARG A 140 -0.50 4.71 -12.83
N VAL A 141 -1.70 4.20 -12.55
CA VAL A 141 -1.97 2.76 -12.44
C VAL A 141 -3.04 2.39 -13.47
N ILE A 142 -2.79 1.34 -14.25
CA ILE A 142 -3.78 0.72 -15.15
C ILE A 142 -4.03 -0.70 -14.67
N PHE A 143 -5.29 -1.05 -14.50
CA PHE A 143 -5.72 -2.37 -14.07
C PHE A 143 -5.93 -3.26 -15.29
N TYR A 144 -5.42 -4.49 -15.23
CA TYR A 144 -5.56 -5.50 -16.28
C TYR A 144 -6.23 -6.74 -15.70
N SER A 145 -7.13 -7.34 -16.47
CA SER A 145 -7.78 -8.60 -16.13
C SER A 145 -6.79 -9.77 -16.21
N ARG A 146 -7.23 -10.97 -15.80
CA ARG A 146 -6.49 -12.22 -15.95
C ARG A 146 -6.10 -12.54 -17.41
N ASP A 147 -6.81 -11.96 -18.36
CA ASP A 147 -6.60 -12.13 -19.81
C ASP A 147 -5.79 -10.98 -20.42
N TRP A 148 -5.16 -10.13 -19.58
CA TRP A 148 -4.41 -8.93 -19.98
C TRP A 148 -5.26 -7.91 -20.77
N VAL A 149 -6.55 -7.82 -20.47
CA VAL A 149 -7.44 -6.80 -21.03
C VAL A 149 -7.49 -5.59 -20.10
N ASP A 150 -7.36 -4.38 -20.67
CA ASP A 150 -7.47 -3.11 -19.93
C ASP A 150 -8.86 -2.97 -19.29
N ILE A 151 -8.89 -2.88 -17.96
CA ILE A 151 -10.09 -2.66 -17.15
C ILE A 151 -10.36 -1.16 -16.99
N GLY A 152 -9.29 -0.37 -16.89
CA GLY A 152 -9.32 1.05 -16.66
C GLY A 152 -8.15 1.55 -15.81
N THR A 153 -8.04 2.87 -15.75
CA THR A 153 -7.06 3.56 -14.91
C THR A 153 -7.58 3.76 -13.48
N LYS A 154 -6.65 3.95 -12.53
CA LYS A 154 -6.96 4.39 -11.16
C LYS A 154 -7.85 5.63 -11.12
N ALA A 155 -7.67 6.58 -12.03
CA ALA A 155 -8.53 7.76 -12.13
C ALA A 155 -9.94 7.42 -12.63
N SER A 156 -10.06 6.61 -13.70
CA SER A 156 -11.37 6.24 -14.27
C SER A 156 -12.21 5.31 -13.39
N LEU A 157 -11.59 4.69 -12.39
CA LEU A 157 -12.20 3.75 -11.44
C LEU A 157 -12.20 4.31 -10.00
N GLN A 158 -11.91 5.60 -9.82
CA GLN A 158 -11.69 6.20 -8.49
C GLN A 158 -12.86 5.99 -7.52
N ASP A 159 -14.11 6.03 -8.00
CA ASP A 159 -15.30 5.89 -7.15
C ASP A 159 -15.42 4.45 -6.62
N THR A 160 -15.19 3.46 -7.50
CA THR A 160 -15.19 2.05 -7.13
C THR A 160 -14.03 1.74 -6.18
N ILE A 161 -12.83 2.23 -6.49
CA ILE A 161 -11.65 2.08 -5.63
C ILE A 161 -11.91 2.73 -4.27
N SER A 162 -12.50 3.92 -4.24
CA SER A 162 -12.84 4.63 -3.00
C SER A 162 -13.84 3.84 -2.16
N SER A 163 -14.88 3.28 -2.78
CA SER A 163 -15.88 2.45 -2.09
C SER A 163 -15.26 1.19 -1.46
N VAL A 164 -14.28 0.57 -2.11
CA VAL A 164 -13.66 -0.67 -1.62
C VAL A 164 -12.63 -0.39 -0.53
N THR A 165 -11.79 0.63 -0.74
CA THR A 165 -10.61 0.90 0.08
C THR A 165 -10.84 1.91 1.20
N GLY A 166 -11.88 2.73 1.11
CA GLY A 166 -12.10 3.88 2.00
C GLY A 166 -11.16 5.07 1.73
N ILE A 167 -10.36 5.03 0.67
CA ILE A 167 -9.45 6.11 0.27
C ILE A 167 -10.25 7.13 -0.54
N SER A 168 -10.15 8.42 -0.22
CA SER A 168 -10.89 9.45 -0.97
C SER A 168 -10.39 9.57 -2.42
N PRO A 169 -11.27 9.91 -3.39
CA PRO A 169 -10.89 10.12 -4.78
C PRO A 169 -9.70 11.08 -4.94
N ASP A 170 -9.67 12.19 -4.20
CA ASP A 170 -8.57 13.18 -4.24
C ASP A 170 -7.20 12.60 -3.90
N ILE A 171 -7.13 11.56 -3.06
CA ILE A 171 -5.89 10.86 -2.74
C ILE A 171 -5.57 9.83 -3.83
N ILE A 172 -6.60 9.14 -4.33
CA ILE A 172 -6.47 8.15 -5.41
C ILE A 172 -5.88 8.80 -6.67
N VAL A 173 -6.34 10.00 -7.06
CA VAL A 173 -5.83 10.72 -8.24
C VAL A 173 -4.59 11.59 -7.97
N GLY A 174 -4.05 11.58 -6.76
CA GLY A 174 -2.82 12.29 -6.42
C GLY A 174 -2.97 13.81 -6.20
N GLY A 175 -4.19 14.29 -5.92
CA GLY A 175 -4.46 15.71 -5.64
C GLY A 175 -4.16 16.14 -4.20
N THR A 176 -3.85 15.21 -3.29
CA THR A 176 -3.57 15.49 -1.87
C THR A 176 -2.19 14.98 -1.45
N ILE A 177 -1.44 15.80 -0.73
CA ILE A 177 -0.15 15.42 -0.14
C ILE A 177 -0.39 14.44 1.00
N LEU A 178 0.22 13.25 0.92
CA LEU A 178 -0.04 12.15 1.85
C LEU A 178 0.24 12.51 3.32
N ASP A 179 1.24 13.37 3.58
CA ASP A 179 1.61 13.81 4.93
C ASP A 179 0.61 14.78 5.56
N SER A 180 -0.27 15.40 4.75
CA SER A 180 -1.38 16.20 5.27
C SER A 180 -2.56 15.33 5.76
N VAL A 181 -2.55 14.05 5.44
CA VAL A 181 -3.59 13.10 5.81
C VAL A 181 -3.31 12.57 7.22
N PRO A 182 -4.30 12.60 8.14
CA PRO A 182 -4.10 12.11 9.50
C PRO A 182 -3.63 10.66 9.53
N VAL A 183 -2.75 10.34 10.48
CA VAL A 183 -2.18 9.02 10.70
C VAL A 183 -3.28 7.96 10.83
N ALA A 184 -4.34 8.24 11.59
CA ALA A 184 -5.45 7.30 11.76
C ALA A 184 -6.16 6.97 10.44
N VAL A 185 -6.34 7.98 9.57
CA VAL A 185 -6.95 7.79 8.25
C VAL A 185 -6.05 6.93 7.38
N ARG A 186 -4.74 7.22 7.34
CA ARG A 186 -3.77 6.40 6.60
C ARG A 186 -3.74 4.95 7.10
N MET A 187 -3.78 4.75 8.42
CA MET A 187 -3.86 3.42 9.04
C MET A 187 -5.14 2.67 8.64
N SER A 188 -6.28 3.38 8.55
CA SER A 188 -7.57 2.78 8.20
C SER A 188 -7.57 2.12 6.81
N TRP A 189 -6.74 2.59 5.88
CA TRP A 189 -6.63 2.02 4.52
C TRP A 189 -6.05 0.60 4.52
N ALA A 190 -5.36 0.21 5.58
CA ALA A 190 -4.85 -1.14 5.79
C ALA A 190 -5.74 -2.01 6.68
N ALA A 191 -6.83 -1.47 7.23
CA ALA A 191 -7.69 -2.21 8.16
C ALA A 191 -8.35 -3.46 7.56
N LYS A 192 -8.59 -3.47 6.24
CA LYS A 192 -9.16 -4.62 5.50
C LYS A 192 -8.11 -5.43 4.73
N ARG A 193 -6.82 -5.19 5.00
CA ARG A 193 -5.72 -5.82 4.29
C ARG A 193 -5.00 -6.83 5.19
N ASP A 194 -4.55 -7.91 4.57
CA ASP A 194 -3.83 -8.99 5.23
C ASP A 194 -2.51 -9.29 4.49
N THR A 195 -1.56 -9.81 5.25
CA THR A 195 -0.23 -10.23 4.78
C THR A 195 0.02 -11.69 5.12
N THR A 196 0.93 -12.32 4.39
CA THR A 196 1.27 -13.73 4.63
C THR A 196 2.13 -13.88 5.87
N ARG A 197 3.13 -13.01 6.07
CA ARG A 197 3.88 -12.91 7.32
C ARG A 197 3.25 -11.81 8.19
N GLU A 198 3.20 -12.03 9.50
CA GLU A 198 2.56 -11.11 10.42
C GLU A 198 3.24 -9.73 10.40
N GLU A 199 4.57 -9.69 10.43
CA GLU A 199 5.37 -8.46 10.41
C GLU A 199 5.24 -7.63 9.11
N ASP A 200 4.88 -8.25 7.98
CA ASP A 200 4.73 -7.55 6.70
C ASP A 200 3.60 -6.51 6.74
N ILE A 201 2.64 -6.62 7.67
CA ILE A 201 1.60 -5.60 7.82
C ILE A 201 2.20 -4.24 8.20
N ALA A 202 3.31 -4.24 8.96
CA ALA A 202 4.03 -3.04 9.32
C ALA A 202 4.95 -2.59 8.17
N TYR A 203 5.69 -3.52 7.57
CA TYR A 203 6.64 -3.18 6.50
C TYR A 203 5.94 -2.64 5.25
N SER A 204 4.76 -3.17 4.90
CA SER A 204 3.96 -2.68 3.78
C SER A 204 3.44 -1.25 3.95
N LEU A 205 3.45 -0.72 5.17
CA LEU A 205 3.03 0.64 5.52
C LEU A 205 4.18 1.65 5.60
N MET A 206 5.43 1.19 5.60
CA MET A 206 6.61 2.06 5.75
C MET A 206 6.61 3.23 4.76
N GLY A 207 6.33 2.96 3.48
CA GLY A 207 6.27 4.01 2.46
C GLY A 207 5.10 4.99 2.60
N ILE A 208 3.94 4.51 3.07
CA ILE A 208 2.74 5.35 3.31
C ILE A 208 3.00 6.38 4.42
N PHE A 209 3.85 6.01 5.38
CA PHE A 209 4.24 6.85 6.49
C PHE A 209 5.63 7.43 6.34
N ASP A 210 6.35 7.24 5.23
CA ASP A 210 7.74 7.67 5.04
C ASP A 210 8.67 7.25 6.22
N ILE A 211 8.62 5.97 6.58
CA ILE A 211 9.41 5.37 7.66
C ILE A 211 10.46 4.43 7.07
N HIS A 212 11.66 4.50 7.64
CA HIS A 212 12.71 3.50 7.42
C HIS A 212 12.97 2.78 8.75
N MET A 213 12.90 1.45 8.75
CA MET A 213 13.15 0.64 9.94
C MET A 213 13.72 -0.73 9.54
N PRO A 214 14.59 -1.34 10.38
CA PRO A 214 15.14 -2.67 10.11
C PRO A 214 14.06 -3.76 10.02
N LEU A 215 14.20 -4.66 9.04
CA LEU A 215 13.35 -5.84 8.90
C LEU A 215 13.83 -6.94 9.86
N LEU A 216 13.03 -7.25 10.88
CA LEU A 216 13.27 -8.33 11.83
C LEU A 216 12.18 -9.40 11.68
N TYR A 217 12.34 -10.31 10.73
CA TYR A 217 11.41 -11.43 10.54
C TYR A 217 11.40 -12.35 11.77
N GLY A 218 10.20 -12.72 12.23
CA GLY A 218 9.97 -13.44 13.49
C GLY A 218 9.59 -12.55 14.68
N GLU A 219 9.54 -11.22 14.51
CA GLU A 219 9.09 -10.31 15.57
C GLU A 219 7.56 -10.20 15.70
N ARG A 220 6.80 -10.69 14.70
CA ARG A 220 5.33 -10.74 14.72
C ARG A 220 4.69 -9.34 14.85
N ASP A 221 3.68 -9.20 15.70
CA ASP A 221 2.97 -7.95 15.97
C ASP A 221 3.85 -6.82 16.52
N LYS A 222 5.03 -7.15 17.08
CA LYS A 222 6.04 -6.15 17.51
C LYS A 222 6.50 -5.23 16.38
N ALA A 223 6.48 -5.70 15.12
CA ALA A 223 6.80 -4.87 13.97
C ALA A 223 5.84 -3.67 13.87
N PHE A 224 4.54 -3.88 14.14
CA PHE A 224 3.53 -2.83 14.06
C PHE A 224 3.64 -1.83 15.23
N PHE A 225 4.05 -2.29 16.42
CA PHE A 225 4.41 -1.39 17.52
C PHE A 225 5.62 -0.52 17.18
N ARG A 226 6.66 -1.10 16.57
CA ARG A 226 7.83 -0.34 16.11
C ARG A 226 7.47 0.68 15.04
N LEU A 227 6.62 0.33 14.09
CA LEU A 227 6.11 1.28 13.10
C LEU A 227 5.44 2.48 13.78
N GLN A 228 4.53 2.24 14.73
CA GLN A 228 3.88 3.31 15.49
C GLN A 228 4.89 4.17 16.28
N HIS A 229 5.91 3.56 16.89
CA HIS A 229 6.99 4.31 17.55
C HIS A 229 7.75 5.21 16.59
N GLU A 230 8.11 4.72 15.40
CA GLU A 230 8.81 5.55 14.41
C GLU A 230 7.92 6.67 13.87
N ILE A 231 6.61 6.45 13.74
CA ILE A 231 5.64 7.51 13.39
C ILE A 231 5.58 8.58 14.49
N ILE A 232 5.48 8.19 15.76
CA ILE A 232 5.41 9.13 16.91
C ILE A 232 6.69 9.97 17.02
N LYS A 233 7.86 9.39 16.74
CA LYS A 233 9.12 10.13 16.77
C LYS A 233 9.17 11.28 15.77
N LYS A 234 8.42 11.21 14.66
CA LYS A 234 8.48 12.19 13.58
C LYS A 234 7.20 13.01 13.36
N SER A 235 6.11 12.64 14.00
CA SER A 235 4.80 13.27 13.81
C SER A 235 4.21 13.73 15.13
N THR A 236 3.62 14.93 15.13
CA THR A 236 2.81 15.46 16.23
C THR A 236 1.32 15.16 16.08
N ASP A 237 0.95 14.32 15.10
CA ASP A 237 -0.44 13.97 14.83
C ASP A 237 -0.98 12.99 15.89
N HIS A 238 -1.79 13.52 16.81
CA HIS A 238 -2.43 12.75 17.88
C HIS A 238 -3.44 11.73 17.38
N SER A 239 -3.83 11.75 16.10
CA SER A 239 -4.75 10.75 15.53
C SER A 239 -4.16 9.33 15.58
N ILE A 240 -2.85 9.16 15.77
CA ILE A 240 -2.26 7.84 16.05
C ILE A 240 -2.89 7.12 17.25
N PHE A 241 -3.51 7.86 18.19
CA PHE A 241 -4.24 7.31 19.33
C PHE A 241 -5.75 7.16 19.10
N ALA A 242 -6.26 7.55 17.93
CA ALA A 242 -7.68 7.49 17.57
C ALA A 242 -8.09 6.11 17.02
N TRP A 243 -7.65 5.04 17.68
CA TRP A 243 -8.03 3.65 17.38
C TRP A 243 -9.02 3.12 18.41
N ALA A 244 -9.79 2.10 18.05
CA ALA A 244 -10.75 1.47 18.94
C ALA A 244 -10.79 -0.04 18.70
N THR A 245 -10.84 -0.80 19.79
CA THR A 245 -10.91 -2.26 19.75
C THR A 245 -12.09 -2.76 20.58
N ASP A 246 -12.77 -3.80 20.10
CA ASP A 246 -13.90 -4.41 20.82
C ASP A 246 -13.42 -5.34 21.96
N SER A 247 -12.10 -5.59 22.05
CA SER A 247 -11.48 -6.46 23.04
C SER A 247 -10.82 -5.65 24.15
N TYR A 248 -11.21 -5.85 25.41
CA TYR A 248 -10.51 -5.22 26.54
C TYR A 248 -9.04 -5.68 26.58
N ARG A 249 -8.10 -4.74 26.40
CA ARG A 249 -6.65 -4.99 26.43
C ARG A 249 -5.98 -3.99 27.36
N PRO A 250 -5.82 -4.31 28.65
CA PRO A 250 -5.53 -3.32 29.69
C PRO A 250 -4.11 -2.70 29.70
N GLN A 251 -3.29 -2.80 28.65
CA GLN A 251 -1.83 -2.57 28.79
C GLN A 251 -1.10 -1.88 27.63
N SER A 252 -1.78 -1.35 26.60
CA SER A 252 -1.08 -0.67 25.49
C SER A 252 -1.76 0.65 25.10
N MET A 253 -0.99 1.74 25.04
CA MET A 253 -1.43 2.99 24.42
C MET A 253 -1.44 2.92 22.88
N LEU A 254 -0.79 1.90 22.30
CA LEU A 254 -0.66 1.69 20.87
C LEU A 254 -1.59 0.58 20.39
N ALA A 255 -2.07 0.72 19.16
CA ALA A 255 -2.88 -0.28 18.49
C ALA A 255 -2.08 -1.57 18.23
N HIS A 256 -2.77 -2.71 18.16
CA HIS A 256 -2.12 -3.99 17.83
C HIS A 256 -2.13 -4.27 16.33
N SER A 257 -3.04 -3.64 15.59
CA SER A 257 -3.20 -3.86 14.15
C SER A 257 -3.84 -2.64 13.48
N PRO A 258 -3.62 -2.42 12.16
CA PRO A 258 -4.41 -1.48 11.39
C PRO A 258 -5.93 -1.70 11.49
N LYS A 259 -6.37 -2.93 11.82
CA LYS A 259 -7.78 -3.28 12.06
C LYS A 259 -8.42 -2.43 13.17
N ASP A 260 -7.63 -1.99 14.15
CA ASP A 260 -8.11 -1.13 15.25
C ASP A 260 -8.43 0.30 14.77
N PHE A 261 -7.99 0.70 13.56
CA PHE A 261 -8.28 1.99 12.92
C PHE A 261 -9.43 1.92 11.90
N ARG A 262 -10.18 0.81 11.83
CA ARG A 262 -11.25 0.63 10.82
C ARG A 262 -12.36 1.69 10.88
N LYS A 263 -12.52 2.36 12.04
CA LYS A 263 -13.52 3.42 12.30
C LYS A 263 -12.88 4.82 12.36
N SER A 264 -11.67 4.96 11.83
CA SER A 264 -10.91 6.20 11.85
C SER A 264 -10.87 6.85 10.46
N GLY A 265 -11.85 6.56 9.61
CA GLY A 265 -11.96 7.16 8.29
C GLY A 265 -12.15 8.68 8.37
N LYS A 266 -11.77 9.42 7.32
CA LYS A 266 -11.82 10.89 7.30
C LYS A 266 -13.16 11.46 7.77
N GLN A 267 -14.27 10.89 7.28
CA GLN A 267 -15.62 11.30 7.64
C GLN A 267 -15.96 11.04 9.12
N GLU A 268 -15.40 9.99 9.73
CA GLU A 268 -15.66 9.64 11.13
C GLU A 268 -14.87 10.55 12.08
N LEU A 269 -13.62 10.90 11.73
CA LEU A 269 -12.84 11.88 12.48
C LEU A 269 -13.46 13.27 12.44
N GLU A 270 -13.94 13.71 11.27
CA GLU A 270 -14.65 15.00 11.12
C GLU A 270 -15.98 15.03 11.91
N ARG A 271 -16.71 13.91 11.96
CA ARG A 271 -17.91 13.78 12.81
C ARG A 271 -17.56 13.90 14.29
N ASN A 272 -16.51 13.22 14.74
CA ASN A 272 -16.09 13.27 16.15
C ASN A 272 -15.59 14.65 16.56
N THR A 273 -14.84 15.36 15.70
CA THR A 273 -14.42 16.74 16.00
C THR A 273 -15.61 17.71 16.02
N SER A 274 -16.60 17.53 15.14
CA SER A 274 -17.81 18.36 15.13
C SER A 274 -18.70 18.17 16.37
N LEU A 275 -18.70 16.97 16.97
CA LEU A 275 -19.42 16.69 18.23
C LEU A 275 -18.72 17.29 19.47
N HIS A 276 -17.42 17.61 19.38
CA HIS A 276 -16.65 18.23 20.46
C HIS A 276 -16.60 19.77 20.39
N HIS A 277 -17.38 20.40 19.51
CA HIS A 277 -17.54 21.87 19.48
C HIS A 277 -18.53 22.44 20.51
N HIS A 278 -18.94 21.65 21.52
CA HIS A 278 -19.47 22.24 22.75
C HIS A 278 -18.32 22.74 23.63
N GLU A 279 -18.14 24.06 23.64
CA GLU A 279 -17.10 24.80 24.36
C GLU A 279 -16.80 24.25 25.77
N PRO A 280 -15.55 23.85 26.07
CA PRO A 280 -15.13 23.58 27.44
C PRO A 280 -14.43 24.82 28.01
N TRP A 281 -15.14 25.95 28.13
CA TRP A 281 -14.70 27.06 28.99
C TRP A 281 -15.83 28.07 29.28
N ALA A 282 -16.95 27.59 29.84
CA ALA A 282 -17.78 28.50 30.63
C ALA A 282 -16.99 28.90 31.88
N THR A 283 -16.37 30.07 31.83
CA THR A 283 -15.70 30.76 32.93
C THR A 283 -16.51 30.64 34.23
N HIS A 284 -15.95 30.00 35.25
CA HIS A 284 -16.41 30.19 36.62
C HIS A 284 -16.24 31.67 36.98
N ARG A 285 -17.35 32.42 36.89
CA ARG A 285 -17.45 33.73 37.54
C ARG A 285 -17.37 33.50 39.04
N THR A 286 -16.28 33.99 39.63
CA THR A 286 -16.11 34.16 41.06
C THR A 286 -17.31 34.90 41.64
N ALA A 287 -17.99 34.29 42.60
CA ALA A 287 -18.98 34.98 43.42
C ALA A 287 -18.24 35.93 44.37
N PRO A 288 -18.63 37.21 44.50
CA PRO A 288 -18.05 38.09 45.50
C PRO A 288 -18.60 37.73 46.88
N CYS A 289 -17.70 37.37 47.82
CA CYS A 289 -18.02 37.36 49.24
C CYS A 289 -18.44 38.78 49.67
N GLN A 290 -19.71 38.94 50.04
CA GLN A 290 -20.17 40.10 50.77
C GLN A 290 -19.78 39.93 52.25
N ASN A 291 -19.03 40.91 52.77
CA ASN A 291 -18.85 41.13 54.19
C ASN A 291 -20.16 41.63 54.80
N SER A 292 -20.52 41.11 55.98
CA SER A 292 -21.37 41.82 56.94
C SER A 292 -21.30 41.18 58.33
N TRP A 293 -20.62 41.91 59.22
CA TRP A 293 -20.65 41.96 60.70
C TRP A 293 -20.21 40.74 61.52
#